data_AF-A0A9E4E164-F1
#
_entry.id   AF-A0A9E4E164-F1
#
_cell.length_a   1.000
_cell.length_b   1.000
_cell.length_c   1.000
_cell.angle_alpha   90.00
_cell.angle_beta   90.00
_cell.angle_gamma   90.00
#
_symmetry.space_group_name_H-M   'P 1'
#
loop_
_entity.id
_entity.type
_entity.pdbx_description
1 polymer ?
#
loop_
_entity_poly.entity_id
_entity_poly.type
_entity_poly.pdbx_seq_one_letter_code
_entity_poly.pdbx_strand_id
1 'polypeptide(L)'
;MSNDGISWEATTDTEGVPIVIERFAVDGTTVYGTHQQRVYQLKANANTWQQVTPEIPVRVNALAVDGNTLYVGTTGRGVLRFTLDESE
;
A
#
# COMPACT_ATOMS: atom_id res chain seq x y z
N MET A 1 13.78 -7.14 20.83
CA MET A 1 14.78 -6.07 20.57
C MET A 1 15.97 -6.73 19.87
N SER A 2 16.37 -6.25 18.69
CA SER A 2 17.66 -6.63 18.12
C SER A 2 18.78 -5.80 18.75
N ASN A 3 19.98 -6.36 18.78
CA ASN A 3 21.15 -5.86 19.53
C ASN A 3 21.78 -4.57 18.95
N ASP A 4 21.08 -3.88 18.06
CA ASP A 4 21.50 -2.68 17.34
C ASP A 4 20.61 -1.45 17.65
N GLY A 5 19.65 -1.58 18.58
CA GLY A 5 18.70 -0.52 18.89
C GLY A 5 17.60 -0.35 17.84
N ILE A 6 17.54 -1.23 16.85
CA ILE A 6 16.46 -1.27 15.86
C ILE A 6 15.32 -2.13 16.45
N SER A 7 14.11 -1.58 16.46
CA SER A 7 12.91 -2.32 16.83
C SER A 7 12.07 -2.57 15.60
N TRP A 8 11.88 -3.84 15.26
CA TRP A 8 10.92 -4.27 14.25
C TRP A 8 9.56 -4.46 14.92
N GLU A 9 8.56 -3.75 14.43
CA GLU A 9 7.16 -3.90 14.83
C GLU A 9 6.34 -4.30 13.60
N ALA A 10 5.36 -5.17 13.79
CA ALA A 10 4.42 -5.53 12.73
C ALA A 10 3.45 -4.37 12.50
N THR A 11 3.32 -3.92 11.26
CA THR A 11 2.28 -2.96 10.86
C THR A 11 0.94 -3.66 10.72
N THR A 12 -0.14 -2.98 11.07
CA THR A 12 -1.51 -3.55 11.03
C THR A 12 -2.44 -2.75 10.12
N ASP A 13 -3.62 -3.26 9.82
CA ASP A 13 -4.72 -2.45 9.32
C ASP A 13 -5.38 -1.63 10.45
N THR A 14 -6.44 -0.90 10.10
CA THR A 14 -7.24 -0.09 11.02
C THR A 14 -7.97 -0.90 12.10
N GLU A 15 -8.06 -2.22 11.96
CA GLU A 15 -8.65 -3.13 12.95
C GLU A 15 -7.59 -3.75 13.88
N GLY A 16 -6.31 -3.40 13.68
CA GLY A 16 -5.21 -3.94 14.47
C GLY A 16 -4.75 -5.33 14.01
N VAL A 17 -5.14 -5.76 12.81
CA VAL A 17 -4.76 -7.05 12.24
C VAL A 17 -3.54 -6.87 11.34
N PRO A 18 -2.46 -7.68 11.51
CA PRO A 18 -1.35 -7.68 10.58
C PRO A 18 -1.81 -8.09 9.16
N ILE A 19 -1.53 -7.26 8.16
CA ILE A 19 -1.87 -7.56 6.76
C ILE A 19 -0.63 -7.95 5.95
N VAL A 20 -0.83 -8.83 4.96
CA VAL A 20 0.26 -9.30 4.09
C VAL A 20 0.33 -8.43 2.85
N ILE A 21 1.44 -7.71 2.67
CA ILE A 21 1.67 -6.88 1.48
C ILE A 21 2.33 -7.72 0.38
N GLU A 22 1.62 -7.92 -0.73
CA GLU A 22 2.08 -8.78 -1.83
C GLU A 22 2.96 -8.03 -2.83
N ARG A 23 2.65 -6.76 -3.09
CA ARG A 23 3.38 -5.84 -3.98
C ARG A 23 3.44 -4.49 -3.29
N PHE A 24 4.52 -3.75 -3.46
CA PHE A 24 4.64 -2.42 -2.89
C PHE A 24 5.35 -1.45 -3.83
N ALA A 25 5.11 -0.17 -3.61
CA ALA A 25 5.79 0.95 -4.22
C ALA A 25 5.98 2.04 -3.15
N VAL A 26 6.94 2.94 -3.36
CA VAL A 26 7.27 4.00 -2.40
C VAL A 26 7.28 5.33 -3.13
N ASP A 27 6.65 6.35 -2.53
CA ASP A 27 6.79 7.74 -2.93
C ASP A 27 7.23 8.58 -1.72
N GLY A 28 8.43 9.15 -1.81
CA GLY A 28 9.11 9.77 -0.68
C GLY A 28 9.24 8.79 0.49
N THR A 29 8.50 9.08 1.57
CA THR A 29 8.48 8.25 2.79
C THR A 29 7.17 7.48 2.97
N THR A 30 6.28 7.52 1.98
CA THR A 30 4.99 6.84 2.00
C THR A 30 5.09 5.53 1.25
N VAL A 31 4.67 4.43 1.88
CA VAL A 31 4.63 3.12 1.25
C VAL A 31 3.20 2.82 0.81
N TYR A 32 3.06 2.31 -0.40
CA TYR A 32 1.81 1.78 -0.92
C TYR A 32 1.97 0.28 -1.12
N GLY A 33 0.96 -0.49 -0.70
CA GLY A 33 1.03 -1.94 -0.67
C GLY A 33 -0.27 -2.57 -1.13
N THR A 34 -0.20 -3.70 -1.83
CA THR A 34 -1.39 -4.45 -2.23
C THR A 34 -1.68 -5.57 -1.24
N HIS A 35 -2.94 -5.68 -0.81
CA HIS A 35 -3.45 -6.79 -0.01
C HIS A 35 -4.88 -7.11 -0.46
N GLN A 36 -5.16 -8.38 -0.76
CA GLN A 36 -6.51 -8.86 -1.14
C GLN A 36 -7.20 -7.97 -2.19
N GLN A 37 -6.53 -7.73 -3.31
CA GLN A 37 -7.05 -6.95 -4.43
C GLN A 37 -7.36 -5.47 -4.12
N ARG A 38 -6.79 -4.91 -3.05
CA ARG A 38 -6.89 -3.49 -2.69
C ARG A 38 -5.48 -2.91 -2.54
N VAL A 39 -5.35 -1.60 -2.68
CA VAL A 39 -4.13 -0.86 -2.34
C VAL A 39 -4.34 -0.16 -1.00
N TYR A 40 -3.34 -0.26 -0.14
CA TYR A 40 -3.25 0.39 1.15
C TYR A 40 -2.05 1.34 1.19
N GLN A 41 -2.15 2.39 1.99
CA GLN A 41 -1.11 3.38 2.24
C GLN A 41 -0.61 3.27 3.69
N LEU A 42 0.71 3.35 3.86
CA LEU A 42 1.38 3.48 5.15
C LEU A 42 2.23 4.76 5.12
N LYS A 43 1.89 5.71 5.99
CA LYS A 43 2.66 6.95 6.18
C LYS A 43 3.86 6.68 7.10
N ALA A 44 4.95 7.43 6.93
CA ALA A 44 6.22 7.22 7.63
C ALA A 44 6.13 7.10 9.16
N ASN A 45 5.23 7.86 9.77
CA ASN A 45 5.04 7.91 11.22
C ASN A 45 3.81 7.14 11.69
N ALA A 46 3.26 6.29 10.84
CA ALA A 46 2.10 5.46 11.14
C ALA A 46 2.50 3.98 11.18
N ASN A 47 1.89 3.23 12.08
CA ASN A 47 1.98 1.77 12.12
C ASN A 47 0.75 1.09 11.49
N THR A 48 -0.14 1.90 10.88
CA THR A 48 -1.45 1.46 10.40
C THR A 48 -1.61 1.73 8.92
N TRP A 49 -1.98 0.67 8.18
CA TRP A 49 -2.32 0.72 6.76
C TRP A 49 -3.74 1.23 6.56
N GLN A 50 -3.90 2.20 5.67
CA GLN A 50 -5.21 2.76 5.29
C GLN A 50 -5.53 2.36 3.85
N GLN A 51 -6.70 1.79 3.61
CA GLN A 51 -7.15 1.46 2.26
C GLN A 51 -7.36 2.75 1.45
N VAL A 52 -6.78 2.83 0.24
CA VAL A 52 -6.86 4.02 -0.64
C VAL A 52 -7.51 3.74 -1.98
N THR A 53 -7.84 2.48 -2.29
CA THR A 53 -8.58 2.12 -3.51
C THR A 53 -9.82 1.29 -3.17
N PRO A 54 -10.86 1.33 -4.01
CA PRO A 54 -11.86 0.26 -4.00
C PRO A 54 -11.23 -1.09 -4.38
N GLU A 55 -12.02 -2.15 -4.32
CA GLU A 55 -11.61 -3.46 -4.80
C GLU A 55 -11.26 -3.44 -6.29
N ILE A 56 -10.13 -4.05 -6.63
CA ILE A 56 -9.66 -4.23 -8.00
C ILE A 56 -10.13 -5.61 -8.47
N PRO A 57 -11.07 -5.72 -9.41
CA PRO A 57 -11.77 -6.98 -9.71
C PRO A 57 -10.92 -8.00 -10.49
N VAL A 58 -9.60 -7.82 -10.52
CA VAL A 58 -8.62 -8.67 -11.20
C VAL A 58 -7.33 -8.75 -10.39
N ARG A 59 -6.52 -9.78 -10.64
CA ARG A 59 -5.20 -9.92 -10.00
C ARG A 59 -4.31 -8.72 -10.29
N VAL A 60 -3.73 -8.17 -9.23
CA VAL A 60 -2.68 -7.16 -9.30
C VAL A 60 -1.32 -7.85 -9.46
N ASN A 61 -0.54 -7.41 -10.45
CA ASN A 61 0.78 -7.95 -10.77
C ASN A 61 1.90 -6.97 -10.42
N ALA A 62 1.64 -5.66 -10.53
CA ALA A 62 2.62 -4.61 -10.28
C ALA A 62 1.93 -3.35 -9.72
N LEU A 63 2.70 -2.57 -8.96
CA LEU A 63 2.30 -1.29 -8.41
C LEU A 63 3.41 -0.27 -8.69
N ALA A 64 3.03 0.93 -9.11
CA ALA A 64 3.91 2.10 -9.18
C ALA A 64 3.15 3.34 -8.69
N VAL A 65 3.89 4.33 -8.20
CA VAL A 65 3.35 5.59 -7.70
C VAL A 65 4.16 6.76 -8.24
N ASP A 66 3.48 7.84 -8.58
CA ASP A 66 4.05 9.12 -9.01
C ASP A 66 3.19 10.26 -8.44
N GLY A 67 3.64 10.83 -7.32
CA GLY A 67 2.86 11.78 -6.54
C GLY A 67 1.50 11.20 -6.14
N ASN A 68 0.43 11.92 -6.47
CA ASN A 68 -0.95 11.50 -6.19
C ASN A 68 -1.49 10.48 -7.21
N THR A 69 -0.66 9.86 -8.05
CA THR A 69 -1.13 8.88 -9.04
C THR A 69 -0.59 7.49 -8.73
N LEU A 70 -1.51 6.53 -8.55
CA LEU A 70 -1.20 5.11 -8.52
C LEU A 70 -1.41 4.46 -9.88
N TYR A 71 -0.43 3.67 -10.32
CA TYR A 71 -0.51 2.82 -11.49
C TYR A 71 -0.51 1.35 -11.06
N VAL A 72 -1.57 0.64 -11.43
CA VAL A 72 -1.75 -0.76 -11.05
C VAL A 72 -1.71 -1.63 -12.31
N GLY A 73 -0.66 -2.42 -12.45
CA GLY A 73 -0.54 -3.43 -13.49
C GLY A 73 -1.43 -4.63 -13.15
N THR A 74 -2.36 -4.97 -14.03
CA THR A 74 -3.38 -5.99 -13.77
C THR A 74 -3.38 -7.10 -14.82
N THR A 75 -3.82 -8.29 -14.42
CA THR A 75 -4.05 -9.39 -15.38
C THR A 75 -5.25 -9.05 -16.27
N GLY A 76 -5.03 -9.03 -17.58
CA GLY A 76 -6.10 -8.93 -18.59
C GLY A 76 -6.75 -7.55 -18.78
N ARG A 77 -6.44 -6.55 -17.94
CA ARG A 77 -6.98 -5.18 -18.06
C ARG A 77 -5.92 -4.09 -18.26
N GLY A 78 -4.66 -4.47 -18.47
CA GLY A 78 -3.55 -3.53 -18.66
C GLY A 78 -3.23 -2.78 -17.38
N VAL A 79 -2.98 -1.47 -17.49
CA VAL A 79 -2.65 -0.60 -16.34
C VAL A 79 -3.88 0.22 -15.96
N LEU A 80 -4.35 0.07 -14.71
CA LEU A 80 -5.34 0.95 -14.12
C LEU A 80 -4.63 2.15 -13.48
N ARG A 81 -5.29 3.31 -13.52
CA ARG A 81 -4.80 4.55 -12.89
C ARG A 81 -5.79 5.00 -11.82
N PHE A 82 -5.29 5.30 -10.63
CA PHE A 82 -6.07 5.91 -9.55
C PHE A 82 -5.43 7.24 -9.15
N THR A 83 -6.26 8.26 -8.95
CA THR A 83 -5.84 9.50 -8.31
C THR A 83 -6.10 9.36 -6.81
N LEU A 84 -5.09 9.61 -6.00
CA LEU A 84 -5.18 9.62 -4.55
C LEU A 84 -5.74 10.97 -4.10
N ASP A 85 -6.81 10.91 -3.31
CA ASP A 85 -7.33 12.09 -2.63
C ASP A 85 -6.32 12.52 -1.56
N GLU A 86 -6.08 13.83 -1.47
CA GLU A 86 -5.42 14.40 -0.31
C GLU A 86 -6.41 14.28 0.84
N SER A 87 -6.09 13.47 1.85
CA SER A 87 -6.83 13.50 3.11
C SER A 87 -6.50 14.81 3.81
N GLU A 88 -7.49 15.69 3.98
CA GLU A 88 -7.44 16.86 4.87
C GLU A 88 -7.14 16.47 6.34
#